data_AF-A0A452YE20-F1
#
_entry.id   AF-A0A452YE20-F1
#
_cell.length_a   1.000
_cell.length_b   1.000
_cell.length_c   1.000
_cell.angle_alpha   90.00
_cell.angle_beta   90.00
_cell.angle_gamma   90.00
#
_symmetry.space_group_name_H-M   'P 1'
#
loop_
_entity.id
_entity.type
_entity.pdbx_description
1 polymer ?
#
loop_
_entity_poly.entity_id
_entity_poly.type
_entity_poly.pdbx_seq_one_letter_code
_entity_poly.pdbx_strand_id
1 'polypeptide(L)'
;SSGKEKVLDFLYGLCKYYEGQHMVASSAAGDTLSSIKDKVYSLAAETALPVDDYKAWLTSFSADTILKGIDKLSDFLFGQLGLEFGSNAVITNGRIFVVDDGDSFLNEDLGLLESMEYELRTKYIHEIIEEVEWAGVDPDYLTSKFYSDITMLVSSSMSIRERPSERAHFEILNAEYSAIKLNSMNSSVHIDAVIDPLSPAGQKLSPLLRILSQQIQPSMRIVLNPISSLADLPLKNYYRFVLPSMDDFSSTDFSVHGPKAFFSNMPLSKTLTMNIDVPEPWLVEPVVAIHDLDNILLENLGDVRTLQAVYELEALLLTGHCMEKDREPPRGLQFILGTKQRPHLVDTLVMSNLGYWQMKVSPGVWYLQLAPGRSADLYELPSKLIAIDSLRGKLLHIEVQKKKGKEHEDLLNADDDNHVQEKTDNKGWNTNLLKWASSFISGDASLKKKAEKNTDLKDARQGETINIFSVASGHLYERFLKIMILSVLKKTERPVKFWFIKNYLSPQFKDVIPHMALEYGFEYELITYKWPTWLHKQKEKQRIIWAYKILFLDVIFPLSLRKVIFVDADQIVRTDMGELYDMDLKGRPLAYTPFCDNNKEMDGYRFWKQGFWKDHLRGRPYHIRLVTCCVKYA
;
A
#
# COMPACT_ATOMS: atom_id res chain seq x y z
N SER A 1 -13.34 -47.67 17.00
CA SER A 1 -13.15 -46.63 18.02
C SER A 1 -12.09 -47.02 19.05
N SER A 2 -12.11 -48.25 19.60
CA SER A 2 -11.29 -48.63 20.77
C SER A 2 -9.75 -48.51 20.62
N GLY A 3 -9.21 -48.57 19.39
CA GLY A 3 -7.75 -48.43 19.18
C GLY A 3 -7.25 -46.99 19.32
N LYS A 4 -8.04 -46.00 18.88
CA LYS A 4 -7.67 -44.58 19.01
C LYS A 4 -7.76 -44.11 20.45
N GLU A 5 -8.77 -44.59 21.17
CA GLU A 5 -9.01 -44.29 22.58
C GLU A 5 -7.85 -44.79 23.45
N LYS A 6 -7.42 -46.04 23.26
CA LYS A 6 -6.22 -46.61 23.92
C LYS A 6 -4.93 -45.82 23.67
N VAL A 7 -4.75 -45.32 22.44
CA VAL A 7 -3.59 -44.48 22.10
C VAL A 7 -3.67 -43.12 22.78
N LEU A 8 -4.86 -42.52 22.89
CA LEU A 8 -5.06 -41.27 23.61
C LEU A 8 -4.79 -41.44 25.11
N ASP A 9 -5.26 -42.52 25.72
CA ASP A 9 -4.99 -42.84 27.13
C ASP A 9 -3.49 -43.05 27.38
N PHE A 10 -2.81 -43.73 26.45
CA PHE A 10 -1.35 -43.93 26.50
C PHE A 10 -0.62 -42.59 26.43
N LEU A 11 -0.96 -41.73 25.47
CA LEU A 11 -0.36 -40.42 25.30
C LEU A 11 -0.63 -39.52 26.52
N TYR A 12 -1.85 -39.55 27.07
CA TYR A 12 -2.21 -38.80 28.26
C TYR A 12 -1.39 -39.24 29.48
N GLY A 13 -1.26 -40.55 29.72
CA GLY A 13 -0.43 -41.11 30.79
C GLY A 13 1.05 -40.75 30.63
N LEU A 14 1.54 -40.72 29.38
CA LEU A 14 2.91 -40.34 29.07
C LEU A 14 3.14 -38.85 29.35
N CYS A 15 2.25 -37.96 28.88
CA CYS A 15 2.31 -36.52 29.15
C CYS A 15 2.30 -36.22 30.66
N LYS A 16 1.45 -36.89 31.43
CA LYS A 16 1.38 -36.74 32.89
C LYS A 16 2.67 -37.16 33.59
N TYR A 17 3.35 -38.20 33.09
CA TYR A 17 4.66 -38.61 33.60
C TYR A 17 5.72 -37.55 33.32
N TYR A 18 5.70 -36.94 32.13
CA TYR A 18 6.60 -35.85 31.77
C TYR A 18 6.36 -34.57 32.59
N GLU A 19 5.10 -34.19 32.85
CA GLU A 19 4.78 -33.05 33.74
C GLU A 19 5.37 -33.22 35.15
N GLY A 20 5.45 -34.45 35.65
CA GLY A 20 6.02 -34.75 36.95
C GLY A 20 7.56 -34.73 37.01
N GLN A 21 8.26 -34.63 35.89
CA GLN A 21 9.72 -34.60 35.83
C GLN A 21 10.23 -33.24 35.34
N HIS A 22 10.76 -32.43 36.27
CA HIS A 22 11.57 -31.27 35.90
C HIS A 22 12.82 -31.74 35.14
N MET A 23 12.76 -31.71 33.81
CA MET A 23 13.91 -31.98 32.95
C MET A 23 14.91 -30.83 33.07
N VAL A 24 15.85 -30.93 34.02
CA VAL A 24 17.01 -30.04 34.06
C VAL A 24 17.93 -30.43 32.91
N ALA A 25 18.16 -29.49 31.99
CA ALA A 25 19.10 -29.65 30.91
C ALA A 25 20.55 -29.66 31.44
N SER A 26 21.01 -30.79 32.00
CA SER A 26 22.45 -31.08 32.05
C SER A 26 22.79 -32.56 32.28
N SER A 27 23.67 -33.07 31.43
CA SER A 27 24.67 -34.13 31.62
C SER A 27 24.28 -35.57 32.03
N ALA A 28 23.06 -35.87 32.50
CA ALA A 28 22.66 -37.23 32.92
C ALA A 28 21.78 -37.98 31.89
N ALA A 29 22.00 -37.80 30.59
CA ALA A 29 21.10 -38.29 29.53
C ALA A 29 20.92 -39.83 29.46
N GLY A 30 21.85 -40.61 30.04
CA GLY A 30 21.81 -42.08 30.01
C GLY A 30 20.76 -42.69 30.94
N ASP A 31 20.70 -42.25 32.20
CA ASP A 31 19.81 -42.81 33.22
C ASP A 31 18.36 -42.31 33.07
N THR A 32 18.17 -41.12 32.49
CA THR A 32 16.84 -40.60 32.17
C THR A 32 16.19 -41.38 31.02
N LEU A 33 16.99 -41.84 30.05
CA LEU A 33 16.50 -42.56 28.88
C LEU A 33 16.02 -43.98 29.21
N SER A 34 16.70 -44.68 30.12
CA SER A 34 16.24 -45.99 30.60
C SER A 34 14.91 -45.87 31.35
N SER A 35 14.80 -44.89 32.25
CA SER A 35 13.57 -44.59 33.00
C SER A 35 12.38 -44.25 32.09
N ILE A 36 12.60 -43.45 31.04
CA ILE A 36 11.57 -43.13 30.03
C ILE A 36 11.16 -44.39 29.26
N LYS A 37 12.12 -45.21 28.82
CA LYS A 37 11.83 -46.44 28.06
C LYS A 37 10.98 -47.39 28.91
N ASP A 38 11.35 -47.60 30.16
CA ASP A 38 10.61 -48.46 31.08
C ASP A 38 9.19 -47.95 31.33
N LYS A 39 9.02 -46.62 31.44
CA LYS A 39 7.69 -46.03 31.60
C LYS A 39 6.82 -46.14 30.35
N VAL A 40 7.41 -45.96 29.17
CA VAL A 40 6.72 -46.20 27.88
C VAL A 40 6.25 -47.65 27.80
N TYR A 41 7.08 -48.62 28.20
CA TYR A 41 6.69 -50.03 28.21
C TYR A 41 5.57 -50.31 29.21
N SER A 42 5.61 -49.71 30.41
CA SER A 42 4.55 -49.87 31.42
C SER A 42 3.22 -49.31 30.92
N LEU A 43 3.23 -48.09 30.38
CA LEU A 43 2.01 -47.44 29.87
C LEU A 43 1.45 -48.16 28.65
N ALA A 44 2.30 -48.67 27.76
CA ALA A 44 1.85 -49.48 26.63
C ALA A 44 1.21 -50.79 27.10
N ALA A 45 1.74 -51.43 28.14
CA ALA A 45 1.15 -52.62 28.75
C ALA A 45 -0.20 -52.31 29.43
N GLU A 46 -0.27 -51.22 30.18
CA GLU A 46 -1.48 -50.75 30.89
C GLU A 46 -2.62 -50.41 29.93
N THR A 47 -2.30 -49.88 28.74
CA THR A 47 -3.28 -49.49 27.71
C THR A 47 -3.55 -50.59 26.67
N ALA A 48 -2.98 -51.78 26.86
CA ALA A 48 -3.07 -52.92 25.95
C ALA A 48 -2.61 -52.62 24.51
N LEU A 49 -1.57 -51.80 24.38
CA LEU A 49 -0.83 -51.54 23.14
C LEU A 49 0.32 -52.56 22.96
N PRO A 50 0.77 -52.84 21.73
CA PRO A 50 1.79 -53.86 21.48
C PRO A 50 3.18 -53.41 21.97
N VAL A 51 3.53 -53.80 23.20
CA VAL A 51 4.78 -53.41 23.88
C VAL A 51 6.03 -53.80 23.08
N ASP A 52 5.99 -54.94 22.37
CA ASP A 52 7.14 -55.44 21.61
C ASP A 52 7.47 -54.55 20.40
N ASP A 53 6.47 -53.91 19.80
CA ASP A 53 6.67 -52.93 18.72
C ASP A 53 7.36 -51.67 19.26
N TYR A 54 6.96 -51.19 20.45
CA TYR A 54 7.63 -50.06 21.12
C TYR A 54 9.05 -50.39 21.56
N LYS A 55 9.32 -51.60 22.05
CA LYS A 55 10.67 -52.07 22.37
C LYS A 55 11.56 -52.07 21.12
N ALA A 56 11.09 -52.66 20.03
CA ALA A 56 11.81 -52.66 18.75
C ALA A 56 12.08 -51.23 18.25
N TRP A 57 11.08 -50.36 18.29
CA TRP A 57 11.21 -48.97 17.86
C TRP A 57 12.17 -48.18 18.76
N LEU A 58 12.05 -48.25 20.09
CA LEU A 58 12.91 -47.51 21.04
C LEU A 58 14.36 -48.01 21.09
N THR A 59 14.65 -49.23 20.61
CA THR A 59 16.05 -49.68 20.42
C THR A 59 16.79 -48.95 19.31
N SER A 60 16.07 -48.35 18.34
CA SER A 60 16.66 -47.52 17.29
C SER A 60 16.95 -46.07 17.71
N PHE A 61 16.52 -45.65 18.92
CA PHE A 61 16.73 -44.28 19.43
C PHE A 61 18.01 -44.18 20.26
N SER A 62 18.94 -43.32 19.82
CA SER A 62 20.08 -42.85 20.63
C SER A 62 19.71 -41.59 21.42
N ALA A 63 20.44 -41.33 22.52
CA ALA A 63 20.28 -40.10 23.31
C ALA A 63 20.45 -38.82 22.44
N ASP A 64 21.40 -38.83 21.51
CA ASP A 64 21.61 -37.73 20.54
C ASP A 64 20.40 -37.47 19.63
N THR A 65 19.65 -38.52 19.28
CA THR A 65 18.46 -38.38 18.43
C THR A 65 17.33 -37.70 19.18
N ILE A 66 17.20 -37.96 20.49
CA ILE A 66 16.20 -37.34 21.35
C ILE A 66 16.55 -35.88 21.60
N LEU A 67 17.83 -35.57 21.88
CA LEU A 67 18.28 -34.19 22.04
C LEU A 67 18.01 -33.36 20.77
N LYS A 68 18.37 -33.88 19.59
CA LYS A 68 18.03 -33.23 18.30
C LYS A 68 16.52 -33.06 18.08
N GLY A 69 15.71 -34.01 18.57
CA GLY A 69 14.25 -33.92 18.51
C GLY A 69 13.69 -32.84 19.45
N ILE A 70 14.24 -32.73 20.66
CA ILE A 70 13.91 -31.69 21.63
C ILE A 70 14.32 -30.32 21.09
N ASP A 71 15.53 -30.18 20.53
CA ASP A 71 16.00 -28.94 19.91
C ASP A 71 15.07 -28.52 18.77
N LYS A 72 14.71 -29.45 17.88
CA LYS A 72 13.77 -29.17 16.77
C LYS A 72 12.38 -28.78 17.27
N LEU A 73 11.88 -29.42 18.33
CA LEU A 73 10.60 -29.07 18.94
C LEU A 73 10.67 -27.69 19.60
N SER A 74 11.78 -27.40 20.29
CA SER A 74 12.04 -26.11 20.91
C SER A 74 12.08 -25.01 19.84
N ASP A 75 12.84 -25.19 18.76
CA ASP A 75 12.88 -24.27 17.61
C ASP A 75 11.50 -24.04 16.99
N PHE A 76 10.71 -25.10 16.84
CA PHE A 76 9.34 -25.01 16.35
C PHE A 76 8.44 -24.20 17.29
N LEU A 77 8.50 -24.46 18.60
CA LEU A 77 7.71 -23.75 19.60
C LEU A 77 8.13 -22.28 19.71
N PHE A 78 9.43 -21.97 19.70
CA PHE A 78 9.95 -20.61 19.64
C PHE A 78 9.44 -19.88 18.40
N GLY A 79 9.51 -20.52 17.23
CA GLY A 79 9.01 -19.97 15.97
C GLY A 79 7.49 -19.71 15.96
N GLN A 80 6.69 -20.57 16.58
CA GLN A 80 5.23 -20.40 16.66
C GLN A 80 4.79 -19.37 17.70
N LEU A 81 5.47 -19.31 18.84
CA LEU A 81 5.19 -18.35 19.90
C LEU A 81 5.73 -16.95 19.59
N GLY A 82 6.63 -16.83 18.60
CA GLY A 82 7.26 -15.56 18.22
C GLY A 82 8.20 -15.02 19.30
N LEU A 83 8.75 -15.89 20.15
CA LEU A 83 9.64 -15.54 21.25
C LEU A 83 11.10 -15.56 20.79
N GLU A 84 11.91 -14.61 21.27
CA GLU A 84 13.35 -14.65 21.09
C GLU A 84 14.00 -15.66 22.04
N PHE A 85 15.13 -16.24 21.62
CA PHE A 85 15.84 -17.22 22.44
C PHE A 85 16.39 -16.56 23.71
N GLY A 86 16.04 -17.10 24.88
CA GLY A 86 16.46 -16.58 26.18
C GLY A 86 15.49 -15.58 26.82
N SER A 87 14.41 -15.19 26.13
CA SER A 87 13.37 -14.33 26.71
C SER A 87 12.54 -15.08 27.75
N ASN A 88 12.14 -14.37 28.80
CA ASN A 88 11.15 -14.86 29.76
C ASN A 88 9.76 -14.45 29.28
N ALA A 89 8.79 -15.36 29.33
CA ALA A 89 7.41 -15.06 28.95
C ALA A 89 6.40 -15.72 29.89
N VAL A 90 5.31 -15.01 30.18
CA VAL A 90 4.16 -15.51 30.93
C VAL A 90 3.01 -15.73 29.95
N ILE A 91 2.43 -16.93 29.96
CA ILE A 91 1.32 -17.29 29.07
C ILE A 91 0.07 -17.52 29.92
N THR A 92 -0.99 -16.76 29.65
CA THR A 92 -2.30 -16.91 30.31
C THR A 92 -3.42 -16.92 29.27
N ASN A 93 -4.30 -17.92 29.32
CA ASN A 93 -5.42 -18.09 28.38
C ASN A 93 -5.06 -17.89 26.90
N GLY A 94 -3.86 -18.36 26.51
CA GLY A 94 -3.32 -18.26 25.14
C GLY A 94 -2.75 -16.90 24.75
N ARG A 95 -2.68 -15.92 25.67
CA ARG A 95 -1.98 -14.64 25.46
C ARG A 95 -0.56 -14.73 26.00
N ILE A 96 0.40 -14.28 25.21
CA ILE A 96 1.82 -14.28 25.54
C ILE A 96 2.21 -12.88 26.00
N PHE A 97 2.80 -12.79 27.19
CA PHE A 97 3.39 -11.57 27.73
C PHE A 97 4.90 -11.79 27.84
N VAL A 98 5.67 -11.09 27.01
CA VAL A 98 7.14 -11.11 27.11
C VAL A 98 7.54 -10.21 28.27
N VAL A 99 8.41 -10.72 29.13
CA VAL A 99 9.00 -9.98 30.24
C VAL A 99 10.38 -9.53 29.78
N ASP A 100 10.56 -8.21 29.64
CA ASP A 100 11.80 -7.62 29.14
C ASP A 100 12.98 -7.87 30.10
N ASP A 101 14.18 -7.96 29.53
CA ASP A 101 15.41 -8.18 30.30
C ASP A 101 15.67 -7.02 31.26
N GLY A 102 15.48 -7.27 32.56
CA GLY A 102 15.67 -6.30 33.64
C GLY A 102 14.40 -5.97 34.41
N ASP A 103 13.23 -6.35 33.90
CA ASP A 103 11.96 -6.21 34.60
C ASP A 103 11.73 -7.41 35.52
N SER A 104 11.29 -7.14 36.74
CA SER A 104 10.91 -8.18 37.70
C SER A 104 9.42 -8.51 37.54
N PHE A 105 9.10 -9.76 37.26
CA PHE A 105 7.74 -10.27 37.33
C PHE A 105 7.54 -11.04 38.64
N LEU A 106 6.72 -10.49 39.53
CA LEU A 106 6.52 -11.02 40.88
C LEU A 106 5.22 -11.82 40.99
N ASN A 107 5.01 -12.44 42.16
CA ASN A 107 3.78 -13.19 42.43
C ASN A 107 2.55 -12.27 42.47
N GLU A 108 2.70 -11.04 42.95
CA GLU A 108 1.63 -10.05 42.93
C GLU A 108 1.21 -9.70 41.49
N ASP A 109 2.16 -9.67 40.56
CA ASP A 109 1.91 -9.41 39.14
C ASP A 109 1.16 -10.58 38.48
N LEU A 110 1.44 -11.83 38.88
CA LEU A 110 0.63 -12.99 38.46
C LEU A 110 -0.83 -12.84 38.90
N GLY A 111 -1.05 -12.48 40.17
CA GLY A 111 -2.41 -12.29 40.71
C GLY A 111 -3.15 -11.13 40.05
N LEU A 112 -2.45 -10.03 39.77
CA LEU A 112 -3.01 -8.90 39.01
C LEU A 112 -3.37 -9.33 37.58
N LEU A 113 -2.45 -10.03 36.89
CA LEU A 113 -2.67 -10.53 35.54
C LEU A 113 -3.90 -11.46 35.47
N GLU A 114 -4.01 -12.39 36.43
CA GLU A 114 -5.16 -13.29 36.54
C GLU A 114 -6.47 -12.52 36.73
N SER A 115 -6.51 -11.60 37.70
CA SER A 115 -7.72 -10.81 37.96
C SER A 115 -8.13 -9.95 36.76
N MET A 116 -7.17 -9.30 36.08
CA MET A 116 -7.43 -8.50 34.89
C MET A 116 -7.92 -9.34 33.70
N GLU A 117 -7.30 -10.47 33.41
CA GLU A 117 -7.74 -11.36 32.31
C GLU A 117 -9.10 -12.00 32.61
N TYR A 118 -9.42 -12.23 33.89
CA TYR A 118 -10.75 -12.66 34.31
C TYR A 118 -11.79 -11.56 34.07
N GLU A 119 -11.60 -10.37 34.63
CA GLU A 119 -12.57 -9.28 34.58
C GLU A 119 -12.79 -8.73 33.16
N LEU A 120 -11.72 -8.54 32.39
CA LEU A 120 -11.82 -7.90 31.07
C LEU A 120 -12.33 -8.85 29.98
N ARG A 121 -12.22 -10.16 30.17
CA ARG A 121 -12.48 -11.13 29.09
C ARG A 121 -13.14 -12.42 29.55
N THR A 122 -12.48 -13.17 30.42
CA THR A 122 -12.86 -14.57 30.71
C THR A 122 -14.25 -14.65 31.33
N LYS A 123 -14.59 -13.71 32.21
CA LYS A 123 -15.90 -13.61 32.86
C LYS A 123 -17.04 -13.56 31.84
N TYR A 124 -16.99 -12.63 30.87
CA TYR A 124 -18.03 -12.49 29.85
C TYR A 124 -18.14 -13.70 28.94
N ILE A 125 -17.01 -14.31 28.58
CA ILE A 125 -17.00 -15.53 27.76
C ILE A 125 -17.65 -16.68 28.52
N HIS A 126 -17.32 -16.82 29.81
CA HIS A 126 -17.87 -17.84 30.67
C HIS A 126 -19.38 -17.68 30.83
N GLU A 127 -19.87 -16.47 31.14
CA GLU A 127 -21.30 -16.16 31.22
C GLU A 127 -22.05 -16.53 29.93
N ILE A 128 -21.49 -16.19 28.76
CA ILE A 128 -22.09 -16.56 27.47
C ILE A 128 -22.11 -18.08 27.27
N ILE A 129 -21.01 -18.78 27.58
CA ILE A 129 -20.90 -20.24 27.40
C ILE A 129 -21.88 -20.99 28.31
N GLU A 130 -22.13 -20.49 29.52
CA GLU A 130 -23.12 -21.06 30.44
C GLU A 130 -24.55 -20.95 29.89
N GLU A 131 -24.85 -19.90 29.13
CA GLU A 131 -26.15 -19.70 28.48
C GLU A 131 -26.34 -20.54 27.20
N VAL A 132 -25.28 -21.18 26.67
CA VAL A 132 -25.36 -22.00 25.45
C VAL A 132 -25.99 -23.37 25.74
N GLU A 133 -27.04 -23.71 24.99
CA GLU A 133 -27.59 -25.06 24.96
C GLU A 133 -26.75 -26.00 24.07
N TRP A 134 -26.04 -26.95 24.68
CA TRP A 134 -25.16 -27.90 23.98
C TRP A 134 -25.94 -29.08 23.41
N ALA A 135 -26.46 -28.92 22.18
CA ALA A 135 -27.11 -30.01 21.47
C ALA A 135 -26.10 -31.07 20.97
N GLY A 136 -26.33 -32.34 21.29
CA GLY A 136 -25.52 -33.47 20.79
C GLY A 136 -24.27 -33.79 21.62
N VAL A 137 -24.09 -33.13 22.76
CA VAL A 137 -23.12 -33.52 23.80
C VAL A 137 -23.88 -34.23 24.92
N ASP A 138 -23.39 -35.39 25.35
CA ASP A 138 -24.00 -36.11 26.46
C ASP A 138 -23.83 -35.28 27.76
N PRO A 139 -24.92 -35.05 28.52
CA PRO A 139 -24.89 -34.27 29.75
C PRO A 139 -23.78 -34.65 30.73
N ASP A 140 -23.37 -35.92 30.77
CA ASP A 140 -22.32 -36.41 31.66
C ASP A 140 -20.93 -35.86 31.30
N TYR A 141 -20.74 -35.35 30.08
CA TYR A 141 -19.50 -34.72 29.63
C TYR A 141 -19.46 -33.20 29.88
N LEU A 142 -20.57 -32.57 30.25
CA LEU A 142 -20.67 -31.14 30.58
C LEU A 142 -20.11 -30.85 31.98
N THR A 143 -18.84 -31.18 32.17
CA THR A 143 -18.11 -30.99 33.43
C THR A 143 -17.48 -29.59 33.51
N SER A 144 -17.10 -29.15 34.72
CA SER A 144 -16.35 -27.90 34.89
C SER A 144 -15.06 -27.86 34.05
N LYS A 145 -14.45 -29.03 33.81
CA LYS A 145 -13.29 -29.15 32.92
C LYS A 145 -13.66 -28.85 31.46
N PHE A 146 -14.77 -29.39 30.97
CA PHE A 146 -15.27 -29.09 29.63
C PHE A 146 -15.54 -27.59 29.44
N TYR A 147 -16.26 -26.98 30.39
CA TYR A 147 -16.52 -25.53 30.37
C TYR A 147 -15.24 -24.70 30.42
N SER A 148 -14.27 -25.09 31.24
CA SER A 148 -12.96 -24.43 31.33
C SER A 148 -12.16 -24.55 30.03
N ASP A 149 -12.09 -25.74 29.43
CA ASP A 149 -11.38 -25.99 28.17
C ASP A 149 -11.98 -25.16 27.02
N ILE A 150 -13.32 -25.12 26.90
CA ILE A 150 -14.00 -24.30 25.89
C ILE A 150 -13.78 -22.81 26.15
N THR A 151 -13.88 -22.37 27.41
CA THR A 151 -13.65 -20.97 27.79
C THR A 151 -12.22 -20.55 27.42
N MET A 152 -11.22 -21.38 27.70
CA MET A 152 -9.83 -21.13 27.34
C MET A 152 -9.64 -21.10 25.82
N LEU A 153 -10.26 -22.02 25.07
CA LEU A 153 -10.18 -22.07 23.61
C LEU A 153 -10.81 -20.84 22.96
N VAL A 154 -11.97 -20.40 23.45
CA VAL A 154 -12.63 -19.18 22.95
C VAL A 154 -11.83 -17.94 23.34
N SER A 155 -11.36 -17.85 24.59
CA SER A 155 -10.57 -16.72 25.08
C SER A 155 -9.25 -16.56 24.30
N SER A 156 -8.53 -17.66 24.06
CA SER A 156 -7.32 -17.67 23.24
C SER A 156 -7.58 -17.34 21.78
N SER A 157 -8.64 -17.87 21.17
CA SER A 157 -9.01 -17.54 19.80
C SER A 157 -9.38 -16.06 19.64
N MET A 158 -10.01 -15.47 20.66
CA MET A 158 -10.34 -14.04 20.69
C MET A 158 -9.13 -13.16 21.03
N SER A 159 -8.09 -13.70 21.68
CA SER A 159 -6.87 -12.97 22.03
C SER A 159 -6.02 -12.62 20.82
N ILE A 160 -5.97 -13.52 19.84
CA ILE A 160 -5.23 -13.37 18.58
C ILE A 160 -5.88 -12.30 17.68
N ARG A 161 -7.17 -12.00 17.89
CA ARG A 161 -7.89 -11.06 17.04
C ARG A 161 -7.60 -9.63 17.45
N GLU A 162 -6.84 -8.90 16.63
CA GLU A 162 -6.77 -7.44 16.71
C GLU A 162 -8.18 -6.87 16.51
N ARG A 163 -8.71 -6.23 17.57
CA ARG A 163 -10.01 -5.57 17.50
C ARG A 163 -9.81 -4.10 17.11
N PRO A 164 -10.41 -3.61 16.02
CA PRO A 164 -10.60 -2.17 15.89
C PRO A 164 -11.48 -1.67 17.05
N SER A 165 -11.24 -0.42 17.49
CA SER A 165 -11.92 0.20 18.63
C SER A 165 -13.43 0.36 18.45
N GLU A 166 -13.96 0.25 17.23
CA GLU A 166 -15.36 0.45 16.91
C GLU A 166 -16.14 -0.87 16.87
N ARG A 167 -17.18 -0.98 17.72
CA ARG A 167 -18.17 -2.06 17.66
C ARG A 167 -19.51 -1.52 17.19
N ALA A 168 -20.10 -2.15 16.17
CA ALA A 168 -21.48 -1.90 15.77
C ALA A 168 -22.39 -3.00 16.33
N HIS A 169 -23.45 -2.59 17.03
CA HIS A 169 -24.45 -3.50 17.60
C HIS A 169 -25.60 -3.70 16.60
N PHE A 170 -25.52 -4.75 15.78
CA PHE A 170 -26.52 -5.03 14.74
C PHE A 170 -27.81 -5.69 15.26
N GLU A 171 -27.85 -6.08 16.53
CA GLU A 171 -29.02 -6.67 17.20
C GLU A 171 -30.18 -5.67 17.34
N ILE A 172 -29.89 -4.37 17.31
CA ILE A 172 -30.87 -3.28 17.47
C ILE A 172 -31.70 -3.06 16.19
N LEU A 173 -31.24 -3.57 15.04
CA LEU A 173 -31.89 -3.31 13.75
C LEU A 173 -33.09 -4.23 13.54
N ASN A 174 -34.30 -3.65 13.54
CA ASN A 174 -35.49 -4.34 13.04
C ASN A 174 -35.39 -4.51 11.52
N ALA A 175 -35.52 -5.76 11.08
CA ALA A 175 -35.16 -6.24 9.74
C ALA A 175 -36.33 -6.97 9.05
N GLU A 176 -37.58 -6.69 9.44
CA GLU A 176 -38.76 -7.38 8.88
C GLU A 176 -39.00 -7.04 7.40
N TYR A 177 -39.03 -5.74 7.04
CA TYR A 177 -39.36 -5.28 5.69
C TYR A 177 -38.16 -4.66 4.95
N SER A 178 -37.10 -4.33 5.66
CA SER A 178 -35.92 -3.63 5.15
C SER A 178 -34.74 -4.57 4.90
N ALA A 179 -34.86 -5.87 5.16
CA ALA A 179 -33.74 -6.78 5.06
C ALA A 179 -33.99 -8.03 4.22
N ILE A 180 -32.94 -8.47 3.53
CA ILE A 180 -32.86 -9.76 2.85
C ILE A 180 -32.11 -10.71 3.77
N LYS A 181 -32.74 -11.81 4.17
CA LYS A 181 -32.15 -12.83 5.05
C LYS A 181 -31.85 -14.10 4.26
N LEU A 182 -30.59 -14.50 4.22
CA LEU A 182 -30.08 -15.72 3.60
C LEU A 182 -29.57 -16.61 4.75
N ASN A 183 -30.36 -17.59 5.16
CA ASN A 183 -30.03 -18.45 6.30
C ASN A 183 -29.41 -19.77 5.81
N SER A 184 -28.20 -20.06 6.28
CA SER A 184 -27.52 -21.35 6.08
C SER A 184 -27.36 -22.02 7.44
N MET A 185 -27.98 -23.19 7.66
CA MET A 185 -28.07 -23.83 9.00
C MET A 185 -26.72 -24.15 9.65
N ASN A 186 -25.66 -24.38 8.86
CA ASN A 186 -24.33 -24.77 9.36
C ASN A 186 -23.21 -23.80 8.91
N SER A 187 -23.51 -22.50 8.77
CA SER A 187 -22.49 -21.54 8.36
C SER A 187 -21.57 -21.15 9.51
N SER A 188 -20.25 -21.28 9.30
CA SER A 188 -19.23 -20.73 10.20
C SER A 188 -19.08 -19.21 10.08
N VAL A 189 -19.60 -18.61 9.01
CA VAL A 189 -19.49 -17.18 8.72
C VAL A 189 -20.86 -16.53 8.75
N HIS A 190 -21.00 -15.47 9.55
CA HIS A 190 -22.20 -14.63 9.60
C HIS A 190 -21.87 -13.23 9.07
N ILE A 191 -22.69 -12.70 8.17
CA ILE A 191 -22.50 -11.38 7.56
C ILE A 191 -23.76 -10.54 7.76
N ASP A 192 -23.62 -9.48 8.55
CA ASP A 192 -24.59 -8.39 8.61
C ASP A 192 -24.10 -7.22 7.75
N ALA A 193 -24.87 -6.86 6.72
CA ALA A 193 -24.52 -5.78 5.81
C ALA A 193 -25.62 -4.72 5.79
N VAL A 194 -25.31 -3.48 6.18
CA VAL A 194 -26.21 -2.33 6.07
C VAL A 194 -25.80 -1.50 4.86
N ILE A 195 -26.68 -1.38 3.86
CA ILE A 195 -26.35 -0.83 2.55
C ILE A 195 -27.37 0.23 2.15
N ASP A 196 -26.89 1.41 1.79
CA ASP A 196 -27.67 2.35 0.98
C ASP A 196 -27.59 1.91 -0.50
N PRO A 197 -28.70 1.40 -1.10
CA PRO A 197 -28.70 0.95 -2.49
C PRO A 197 -28.45 2.06 -3.50
N LEU A 198 -28.63 3.33 -3.11
CA LEU A 198 -28.40 4.51 -3.95
C LEU A 198 -26.99 5.09 -3.78
N SER A 199 -26.11 4.39 -3.06
CA SER A 199 -24.73 4.84 -2.83
C SER A 199 -23.72 4.16 -3.78
N PRO A 200 -22.61 4.84 -4.13
CA PRO A 200 -21.50 4.19 -4.85
C PRO A 200 -20.90 3.00 -4.10
N ALA A 201 -20.91 3.04 -2.75
CA ALA A 201 -20.47 1.92 -1.93
C ALA A 201 -21.39 0.70 -2.10
N GLY A 202 -22.71 0.92 -2.18
CA GLY A 202 -23.69 -0.12 -2.46
C GLY A 202 -23.48 -0.80 -3.82
N GLN A 203 -23.14 -0.03 -4.86
CA GLN A 203 -22.78 -0.58 -6.19
C GLN A 203 -21.58 -1.54 -6.12
N LYS A 204 -20.61 -1.26 -5.24
CA LYS A 204 -19.41 -2.08 -5.05
C LYS A 204 -19.65 -3.30 -4.16
N LEU A 205 -20.42 -3.15 -3.08
CA LEU A 205 -20.68 -4.22 -2.12
C LEU A 205 -21.60 -5.31 -2.65
N SER A 206 -22.59 -4.95 -3.48
CA SER A 206 -23.59 -5.91 -3.99
C SER A 206 -22.97 -7.11 -4.74
N PRO A 207 -22.07 -6.91 -5.73
CA PRO A 207 -21.38 -8.03 -6.39
C PRO A 207 -20.50 -8.87 -5.45
N LEU A 208 -19.87 -8.25 -4.45
CA LEU A 208 -19.03 -8.95 -3.48
C LEU A 208 -19.86 -9.89 -2.59
N LEU A 209 -20.97 -9.39 -2.04
CA LEU A 209 -21.89 -10.20 -1.24
C LEU A 209 -22.46 -11.37 -2.06
N ARG A 210 -22.75 -11.14 -3.34
CA ARG A 210 -23.22 -12.20 -4.23
C ARG A 210 -22.20 -13.32 -4.38
N ILE A 211 -20.91 -13.00 -4.53
CA ILE A 211 -19.87 -14.05 -4.61
C ILE A 211 -19.73 -14.78 -3.30
N LEU A 212 -19.69 -14.05 -2.17
CA LEU A 212 -19.60 -14.69 -0.86
C LEU A 212 -20.77 -15.68 -0.71
N SER A 213 -21.98 -15.29 -1.13
CA SER A 213 -23.15 -16.18 -1.16
C SER A 213 -22.93 -17.45 -1.96
N GLN A 214 -22.28 -17.35 -3.12
CA GLN A 214 -22.08 -18.48 -4.03
C GLN A 214 -20.94 -19.39 -3.59
N GLN A 215 -19.86 -18.83 -3.04
CA GLN A 215 -18.61 -19.56 -2.77
C GLN A 215 -18.55 -20.16 -1.37
N ILE A 216 -18.99 -19.42 -0.35
CA ILE A 216 -18.89 -19.85 1.06
C ILE A 216 -20.26 -20.07 1.72
N GLN A 217 -21.36 -19.75 1.01
CA GLN A 217 -22.74 -19.91 1.47
C GLN A 217 -22.97 -19.44 2.92
N PRO A 218 -22.57 -18.20 3.28
CA PRO A 218 -22.62 -17.75 4.65
C PRO A 218 -24.06 -17.44 5.04
N SER A 219 -24.33 -17.39 6.36
CA SER A 219 -25.57 -16.80 6.85
C SER A 219 -25.46 -15.28 6.68
N MET A 220 -26.36 -14.66 5.93
CA MET A 220 -26.31 -13.23 5.66
C MET A 220 -27.62 -12.52 5.95
N ARG A 221 -27.53 -11.32 6.51
CA ARG A 221 -28.64 -10.38 6.63
C ARG A 221 -28.21 -9.04 6.02
N ILE A 222 -28.86 -8.69 4.92
CA ILE A 222 -28.57 -7.47 4.15
C ILE A 222 -29.70 -6.47 4.41
N VAL A 223 -29.44 -5.45 5.21
CA VAL A 223 -30.38 -4.38 5.55
C VAL A 223 -30.21 -3.23 4.57
N LEU A 224 -31.29 -2.82 3.90
CA LEU A 224 -31.33 -1.69 2.98
C LEU A 224 -31.72 -0.43 3.73
N ASN A 225 -30.84 0.57 3.74
CA ASN A 225 -31.02 1.84 4.45
C ASN A 225 -30.73 3.03 3.53
N PRO A 226 -31.68 3.42 2.66
CA PRO A 226 -31.52 4.56 1.76
C PRO A 226 -31.65 5.91 2.49
N ILE A 227 -30.99 6.94 1.95
CA ILE A 227 -31.17 8.31 2.43
C ILE A 227 -32.56 8.84 2.03
N SER A 228 -33.26 9.47 2.97
CA SER A 228 -34.64 9.94 2.78
C SER A 228 -34.79 11.19 1.92
N SER A 229 -33.77 12.03 1.83
CA SER A 229 -33.80 13.29 1.07
C SER A 229 -32.63 13.37 0.10
N LEU A 230 -32.95 13.55 -1.19
CA LEU A 230 -31.98 13.64 -2.27
C LEU A 230 -32.11 15.00 -2.96
N ALA A 231 -31.08 15.84 -2.85
CA ALA A 231 -31.03 17.14 -3.52
C ALA A 231 -30.58 17.04 -5.00
N ASP A 232 -29.94 15.94 -5.37
CA ASP A 232 -29.35 15.68 -6.68
C ASP A 232 -29.43 14.17 -6.99
N LEU A 233 -29.18 13.78 -8.23
CA LEU A 233 -29.16 12.38 -8.64
C LEU A 233 -28.06 11.62 -7.86
N PRO A 234 -28.42 10.56 -7.11
CA PRO A 234 -27.49 9.92 -6.17
C PRO A 234 -26.37 9.14 -6.88
N LEU A 235 -26.68 8.54 -8.02
CA LEU A 235 -25.74 7.79 -8.87
C LEU A 235 -25.64 8.45 -10.24
N LYS A 236 -24.42 8.87 -10.61
CA LYS A 236 -24.11 9.53 -11.89
C LYS A 236 -23.23 8.67 -12.80
N ASN A 237 -23.10 7.38 -12.51
CA ASN A 237 -22.22 6.45 -13.20
C ASN A 237 -22.90 5.09 -13.43
N TYR A 238 -22.34 4.34 -14.37
CA TYR A 238 -22.61 2.92 -14.55
C TYR A 238 -21.44 2.14 -13.96
N TYR A 239 -21.70 1.10 -13.17
CA TYR A 239 -20.67 0.35 -12.46
C TYR A 239 -20.78 -1.15 -12.73
N ARG A 240 -19.64 -1.79 -12.95
CA ARG A 240 -19.48 -3.24 -13.06
C ARG A 240 -18.25 -3.66 -12.27
N PHE A 241 -18.44 -4.59 -11.34
CA PHE A 241 -17.34 -5.19 -10.60
C PHE A 241 -16.82 -6.39 -11.39
N VAL A 242 -15.51 -6.44 -11.64
CA VAL A 242 -14.87 -7.48 -12.45
C VAL A 242 -14.38 -8.61 -11.55
N LEU A 243 -14.89 -9.81 -11.78
CA LEU A 243 -14.59 -11.00 -10.98
C LEU A 243 -14.38 -12.18 -11.92
N PRO A 244 -13.39 -13.05 -11.61
CA PRO A 244 -13.21 -14.29 -12.35
C PRO A 244 -14.42 -15.20 -12.15
N SER A 245 -14.86 -15.82 -13.24
CA SER A 245 -15.91 -16.84 -13.28
C SER A 245 -15.31 -18.18 -13.71
N MET A 246 -15.99 -19.29 -13.41
CA MET A 246 -15.54 -20.62 -13.87
C MET A 246 -15.54 -20.72 -15.40
N ASP A 247 -16.40 -19.95 -16.08
CA ASP A 247 -16.47 -19.91 -17.54
C ASP A 247 -15.19 -19.35 -18.16
N ASP A 248 -14.48 -18.44 -17.48
CA ASP A 248 -13.20 -17.87 -17.95
C ASP A 248 -12.09 -18.92 -18.06
N PHE A 249 -12.23 -20.06 -17.37
CA PHE A 249 -11.28 -21.17 -17.38
C PHE A 249 -11.75 -22.38 -18.21
N SER A 250 -12.84 -22.24 -18.96
CA SER A 250 -13.47 -23.34 -19.70
C SER A 250 -12.86 -23.62 -21.09
N SER A 251 -12.02 -22.71 -21.60
CA SER A 251 -11.33 -22.91 -22.88
C SER A 251 -10.19 -23.92 -22.77
N THR A 252 -10.06 -24.80 -23.77
CA THR A 252 -8.97 -25.80 -23.87
C THR A 252 -7.62 -25.19 -24.23
N ASP A 253 -7.64 -23.96 -24.71
CA ASP A 253 -6.48 -23.17 -25.08
C ASP A 253 -5.90 -22.55 -23.79
N PHE A 254 -4.57 -22.57 -23.62
CA PHE A 254 -3.89 -21.89 -22.47
C PHE A 254 -4.12 -20.37 -22.43
N SER A 255 -4.86 -19.80 -23.38
CA SER A 255 -5.30 -18.41 -23.38
C SER A 255 -6.54 -18.23 -22.49
N VAL A 256 -6.32 -17.89 -21.23
CA VAL A 256 -7.37 -17.39 -20.35
C VAL A 256 -7.75 -15.99 -20.82
N HIS A 257 -8.91 -15.83 -21.47
CA HIS A 257 -9.52 -14.52 -21.67
C HIS A 257 -10.02 -14.03 -20.31
N GLY A 258 -9.14 -13.45 -19.51
CA GLY A 258 -9.43 -13.05 -18.13
C GLY A 258 -10.69 -12.19 -17.99
N PRO A 259 -11.21 -12.06 -16.76
CA PRO A 259 -12.50 -11.43 -16.52
C PRO A 259 -12.53 -9.99 -17.04
N LYS A 260 -13.63 -9.64 -17.70
CA LYS A 260 -13.81 -8.34 -18.36
C LYS A 260 -15.06 -7.62 -17.90
N ALA A 261 -14.99 -6.30 -17.78
CA ALA A 261 -16.17 -5.46 -17.63
C ALA A 261 -16.81 -5.22 -19.01
N PHE A 262 -18.04 -5.70 -19.20
CA PHE A 262 -18.81 -5.43 -20.40
C PHE A 262 -20.05 -4.60 -20.07
N PHE A 263 -20.23 -3.49 -20.80
CA PHE A 263 -21.36 -2.59 -20.66
C PHE A 263 -22.20 -2.64 -21.94
N SER A 264 -23.34 -3.33 -21.89
CA SER A 264 -24.32 -3.40 -22.98
C SER A 264 -25.31 -2.23 -22.91
N ASN A 265 -25.85 -1.81 -24.07
CA ASN A 265 -26.95 -0.85 -24.18
C ASN A 265 -26.68 0.51 -23.51
N MET A 266 -25.45 1.01 -23.66
CA MET A 266 -25.04 2.31 -23.14
C MET A 266 -25.65 3.46 -23.98
N PRO A 267 -25.94 4.63 -23.36
CA PRO A 267 -26.53 5.76 -24.07
C PRO A 267 -25.59 6.32 -25.14
N LEU A 268 -26.07 6.46 -26.38
CA LEU A 268 -25.23 6.84 -27.52
C LEU A 268 -24.82 8.32 -27.54
N SER A 269 -25.75 9.20 -27.19
CA SER A 269 -25.63 10.67 -27.30
C SER A 269 -25.10 11.36 -26.05
N LYS A 270 -24.73 10.59 -25.01
CA LYS A 270 -24.18 11.13 -23.77
C LYS A 270 -22.67 10.98 -23.78
N THR A 271 -21.96 12.04 -23.40
CA THR A 271 -20.53 11.97 -23.16
C THR A 271 -20.26 11.14 -21.91
N LEU A 272 -19.43 10.12 -22.04
CA LEU A 272 -19.04 9.19 -20.98
C LEU A 272 -17.54 9.31 -20.73
N THR A 273 -17.14 9.05 -19.49
CA THR A 273 -15.73 8.93 -19.10
C THR A 273 -15.51 7.54 -18.54
N MET A 274 -14.50 6.84 -19.02
CA MET A 274 -14.11 5.53 -18.50
C MET A 274 -13.17 5.70 -17.32
N ASN A 275 -13.51 5.05 -16.19
CA ASN A 275 -12.71 5.08 -14.98
C ASN A 275 -12.69 3.69 -14.33
N ILE A 276 -11.55 3.33 -13.73
CA ILE A 276 -11.41 2.06 -13.01
C ILE A 276 -11.30 2.33 -11.51
N ASP A 277 -12.16 1.67 -10.73
CA ASP A 277 -12.07 1.62 -9.28
C ASP A 277 -11.17 0.45 -8.85
N VAL A 278 -9.90 0.77 -8.57
CA VAL A 278 -8.86 -0.22 -8.21
C VAL A 278 -8.59 -0.22 -6.71
N PRO A 279 -8.11 -1.35 -6.14
CA PRO A 279 -7.56 -1.38 -4.79
C PRO A 279 -6.52 -0.27 -4.54
N GLU A 280 -6.46 0.25 -3.31
CA GLU A 280 -5.50 1.29 -2.92
C GLU A 280 -4.03 0.95 -3.23
N PRO A 281 -3.56 -0.29 -3.07
CA PRO A 281 -2.16 -0.62 -3.37
C PRO A 281 -1.84 -0.66 -4.86
N TRP A 282 -2.84 -0.58 -5.76
CA TRP A 282 -2.63 -0.82 -7.18
C TRP A 282 -2.39 0.48 -7.96
N LEU A 283 -1.33 0.53 -8.74
CA LEU A 283 -1.10 1.58 -9.73
C LEU A 283 -1.45 1.02 -11.11
N VAL A 284 -2.55 1.51 -11.69
CA VAL A 284 -3.10 1.00 -12.94
C VAL A 284 -3.09 2.10 -14.00
N GLU A 285 -2.78 1.72 -15.23
CA GLU A 285 -2.78 2.64 -16.37
C GLU A 285 -3.43 2.04 -17.62
N PRO A 286 -3.97 2.87 -18.54
CA PRO A 286 -4.40 2.40 -19.84
C PRO A 286 -3.19 2.11 -20.73
N VAL A 287 -3.20 0.93 -21.37
CA VAL A 287 -2.16 0.47 -22.30
C VAL A 287 -2.66 0.31 -23.73
N VAL A 288 -3.96 0.03 -23.93
CA VAL A 288 -4.58 0.00 -25.26
C VAL A 288 -5.88 0.77 -25.22
N ALA A 289 -5.99 1.83 -26.02
CA ALA A 289 -7.22 2.57 -26.24
C ALA A 289 -7.15 3.33 -27.57
N ILE A 290 -8.11 3.06 -28.47
CA ILE A 290 -8.20 3.74 -29.77
C ILE A 290 -8.94 5.09 -29.63
N HIS A 291 -9.92 5.13 -28.72
CA HIS A 291 -10.75 6.31 -28.50
C HIS A 291 -10.32 7.06 -27.24
N ASP A 292 -10.69 8.34 -27.17
CA ASP A 292 -10.47 9.18 -26.00
C ASP A 292 -11.34 8.68 -24.83
N LEU A 293 -10.70 8.10 -23.82
CA LEU A 293 -11.38 7.54 -22.64
C LEU A 293 -12.02 8.60 -21.75
N ASP A 294 -11.66 9.88 -21.92
CA ASP A 294 -12.20 10.99 -21.15
C ASP A 294 -13.45 11.59 -21.77
N ASN A 295 -13.57 11.50 -23.10
CA ASN A 295 -14.62 12.10 -23.90
C ASN A 295 -15.27 11.07 -24.84
N ILE A 296 -15.75 9.96 -24.29
CA ILE A 296 -16.38 8.90 -25.06
C ILE A 296 -17.77 9.35 -25.51
N LEU A 297 -17.99 9.36 -26.83
CA LEU A 297 -19.31 9.56 -27.42
C LEU A 297 -19.58 8.38 -28.35
N LEU A 298 -20.50 7.49 -27.97
CA LEU A 298 -20.66 6.20 -28.64
C LEU A 298 -21.26 6.34 -30.05
N GLU A 299 -22.00 7.42 -30.32
CA GLU A 299 -22.49 7.72 -31.68
C GLU A 299 -21.35 8.00 -32.68
N ASN A 300 -20.17 8.42 -32.19
CA ASN A 300 -18.99 8.68 -33.01
C ASN A 300 -18.20 7.40 -33.35
N LEU A 301 -18.62 6.22 -32.89
CA LEU A 301 -17.92 4.97 -33.19
C LEU A 301 -18.11 4.49 -34.64
N GLY A 302 -19.05 5.08 -35.38
CA GLY A 302 -19.32 4.73 -36.78
C GLY A 302 -19.76 3.26 -36.91
N ASP A 303 -19.04 2.50 -37.74
CA ASP A 303 -19.32 1.08 -38.00
C ASP A 303 -18.89 0.15 -36.85
N VAL A 304 -18.05 0.64 -35.93
CA VAL A 304 -17.54 -0.15 -34.80
C VAL A 304 -18.58 -0.15 -33.69
N ARG A 305 -19.18 -1.31 -33.40
CA ARG A 305 -20.23 -1.41 -32.37
C ARG A 305 -19.72 -1.42 -30.93
N THR A 306 -18.42 -1.63 -30.71
CA THR A 306 -17.83 -1.84 -29.38
C THR A 306 -16.55 -1.05 -29.21
N LEU A 307 -16.53 -0.17 -28.22
CA LEU A 307 -15.30 0.46 -27.74
C LEU A 307 -14.57 -0.51 -26.79
N GLN A 308 -13.27 -0.71 -27.01
CA GLN A 308 -12.41 -1.52 -26.15
C GLN A 308 -11.28 -0.67 -25.58
N ALA A 309 -11.00 -0.89 -24.30
CA ALA A 309 -9.83 -0.36 -23.60
C ALA A 309 -9.20 -1.49 -22.77
N VAL A 310 -7.87 -1.53 -22.72
CA VAL A 310 -7.11 -2.47 -21.90
C VAL A 310 -6.25 -1.67 -20.93
N TYR A 311 -6.27 -2.11 -19.68
CA TYR A 311 -5.50 -1.52 -18.59
C TYR A 311 -4.53 -2.55 -18.02
N GLU A 312 -3.41 -2.08 -17.51
CA GLU A 312 -2.36 -2.88 -16.90
C GLU A 312 -2.10 -2.44 -15.46
N LEU A 313 -1.85 -3.41 -14.58
CA LEU A 313 -1.30 -3.16 -13.25
C LEU A 313 0.21 -2.93 -13.40
N GLU A 314 0.60 -1.67 -13.54
CA GLU A 314 2.00 -1.25 -13.73
C GLU A 314 2.86 -1.59 -12.50
N ALA A 315 2.35 -1.25 -11.32
CA ALA A 315 3.08 -1.41 -10.07
C ALA A 315 2.13 -1.56 -8.87
N LEU A 316 2.67 -2.10 -7.79
CA LEU A 316 2.08 -2.00 -6.46
C LEU A 316 2.68 -0.80 -5.73
N LEU A 317 1.96 -0.32 -4.72
CA LEU A 317 2.46 0.68 -3.80
C LEU A 317 2.98 0.03 -2.53
N LEU A 318 4.20 0.41 -2.18
CA LEU A 318 4.74 0.32 -0.84
C LEU A 318 4.46 1.64 -0.15
N THR A 319 3.63 1.63 0.89
CA THR A 319 3.29 2.82 1.66
C THR A 319 3.80 2.69 3.08
N GLY A 320 3.96 3.82 3.77
CA GLY A 320 4.30 3.78 5.17
C GLY A 320 4.15 5.10 5.89
N HIS A 321 4.31 5.00 7.20
CA HIS A 321 4.33 6.09 8.16
C HIS A 321 5.70 6.13 8.81
N CYS A 322 6.34 7.29 8.83
CA CYS A 322 7.63 7.50 9.48
C CYS A 322 7.49 8.44 10.68
N MET A 323 7.97 8.02 11.84
CA MET A 323 7.98 8.80 13.08
C MET A 323 9.43 8.97 13.57
N GLU A 324 9.75 10.14 14.09
CA GLU A 324 10.96 10.32 14.91
C GLU A 324 10.61 9.86 16.33
N LYS A 325 11.51 9.11 16.98
CA LYS A 325 11.30 8.60 18.33
C LYS A 325 10.81 9.70 19.28
N ASP A 326 9.62 9.51 19.85
CA ASP A 326 8.91 10.42 20.76
C ASP A 326 8.64 11.84 20.21
N ARG A 327 8.61 12.01 18.88
CA ARG A 327 8.47 13.32 18.22
C ARG A 327 7.53 13.28 17.01
N GLU A 328 7.32 14.46 16.42
CA GLU A 328 6.59 14.61 15.16
C GLU A 328 7.31 13.88 14.01
N PRO A 329 6.58 13.55 12.92
CA PRO A 329 7.19 12.96 11.74
C PRO A 329 8.36 13.79 11.18
N PRO A 330 9.47 13.16 10.76
CA PRO A 330 10.64 13.85 10.22
C PRO A 330 10.35 14.32 8.78
N ARG A 331 9.63 15.43 8.66
CA ARG A 331 9.21 15.99 7.37
C ARG A 331 10.41 16.29 6.47
N GLY A 332 10.34 15.85 5.21
CA GLY A 332 11.43 16.00 4.26
C GLY A 332 12.49 14.90 4.33
N LEU A 333 12.37 13.92 5.22
CA LEU A 333 13.30 12.79 5.29
C LEU A 333 13.23 12.00 3.98
N GLN A 334 14.39 11.74 3.40
CA GLN A 334 14.50 11.15 2.08
C GLN A 334 14.81 9.66 2.19
N PHE A 335 14.02 8.85 1.49
CA PHE A 335 14.23 7.42 1.38
C PHE A 335 14.60 7.04 -0.04
N ILE A 336 15.42 6.00 -0.14
CA ILE A 336 15.69 5.29 -1.39
C ILE A 336 15.38 3.81 -1.22
N LEU A 337 14.88 3.21 -2.28
CA LEU A 337 14.54 1.80 -2.35
C LEU A 337 15.20 1.20 -3.59
N GLY A 338 15.74 0.00 -3.43
CA GLY A 338 16.39 -0.71 -4.52
C GLY A 338 16.53 -2.21 -4.27
N THR A 339 17.29 -2.86 -5.14
CA THR A 339 17.69 -4.26 -5.01
C THR A 339 19.14 -4.35 -4.53
N LYS A 340 19.59 -5.55 -4.14
CA LYS A 340 20.99 -5.78 -3.76
C LYS A 340 21.99 -5.37 -4.87
N GLN A 341 21.61 -5.54 -6.14
CA GLN A 341 22.44 -5.17 -7.29
C GLN A 341 22.35 -3.68 -7.62
N ARG A 342 21.17 -3.07 -7.44
CA ARG A 342 20.90 -1.66 -7.72
C ARG A 342 20.25 -1.02 -6.49
N PRO A 343 21.04 -0.51 -5.52
CA PRO A 343 20.53 -0.02 -4.23
C PRO A 343 19.61 1.19 -4.31
N HIS A 344 19.66 1.94 -5.41
CA HIS A 344 18.76 3.06 -5.70
C HIS A 344 18.02 2.72 -6.99
N LEU A 345 16.69 2.56 -6.89
CA LEU A 345 15.76 2.41 -8.00
C LEU A 345 14.61 3.43 -7.92
N VAL A 346 14.09 3.67 -6.72
CA VAL A 346 13.01 4.63 -6.46
C VAL A 346 13.38 5.46 -5.25
N ASP A 347 13.01 6.73 -5.26
CA ASP A 347 13.18 7.65 -4.17
C ASP A 347 11.86 8.35 -3.81
N THR A 348 11.75 8.81 -2.57
CA THR A 348 10.64 9.64 -2.09
C THR A 348 11.07 10.43 -0.87
N LEU A 349 10.22 11.38 -0.45
CA LEU A 349 10.32 12.07 0.82
C LEU A 349 9.15 11.73 1.76
N VAL A 350 9.39 11.90 3.05
CA VAL A 350 8.40 11.79 4.13
C VAL A 350 7.60 13.08 4.24
N MET A 351 6.28 12.98 4.14
CA MET A 351 5.36 14.11 4.32
C MET A 351 5.21 14.47 5.81
N SER A 352 4.90 15.72 6.11
CA SER A 352 4.61 16.17 7.48
C SER A 352 3.38 15.46 8.07
N ASN A 353 2.36 15.23 7.23
CA ASN A 353 1.11 14.63 7.68
C ASN A 353 1.30 13.12 7.83
N LEU A 354 1.12 12.63 9.05
CA LEU A 354 1.20 11.21 9.42
C LEU A 354 2.54 10.54 9.06
N GLY A 355 3.59 11.32 8.76
CA GLY A 355 4.85 10.77 8.26
C GLY A 355 4.68 9.97 6.97
N TYR A 356 3.68 10.29 6.16
CA TYR A 356 3.30 9.47 5.03
C TYR A 356 4.36 9.50 3.93
N TRP A 357 4.64 8.33 3.37
CA TRP A 357 5.45 8.17 2.16
C TRP A 357 4.92 7.01 1.32
N GLN A 358 5.20 7.03 0.01
CA GLN A 358 4.87 5.92 -0.89
C GLN A 358 5.97 5.74 -1.94
N MET A 359 6.12 4.50 -2.40
CA MET A 359 7.01 4.14 -3.51
C MET A 359 6.34 3.10 -4.40
N LYS A 360 6.71 3.10 -5.67
CA LYS A 360 6.28 2.08 -6.63
C LYS A 360 7.18 0.87 -6.51
N VAL A 361 6.57 -0.31 -6.43
CA VAL A 361 7.27 -1.58 -6.30
C VAL A 361 6.62 -2.64 -7.17
N SER A 362 7.43 -3.60 -7.60
CA SER A 362 6.96 -4.86 -8.17
C SER A 362 7.08 -5.98 -7.12
N PRO A 363 6.37 -7.11 -7.27
CA PRO A 363 6.59 -8.28 -6.44
C PRO A 363 8.06 -8.67 -6.42
N GLY A 364 8.62 -8.92 -5.24
CA GLY A 364 10.04 -9.19 -5.07
C GLY A 364 10.61 -8.69 -3.74
N VAL A 365 11.94 -8.75 -3.63
CA VAL A 365 12.68 -8.39 -2.42
C VAL A 365 13.42 -7.06 -2.64
N TRP A 366 13.18 -6.13 -1.74
CA TRP A 366 13.64 -4.75 -1.81
C TRP A 366 14.43 -4.36 -0.55
N TYR A 367 15.33 -3.40 -0.68
CA TYR A 367 16.12 -2.82 0.40
C TYR A 367 15.76 -1.35 0.52
N LEU A 368 15.22 -0.97 1.68
CA LEU A 368 14.92 0.42 2.03
C LEU A 368 16.05 0.99 2.89
N GLN A 369 16.47 2.21 2.57
CA GLN A 369 17.51 2.93 3.30
C GLN A 369 17.31 4.45 3.19
N LEU A 370 18.00 5.20 4.04
CA LEU A 370 18.03 6.67 3.94
C LEU A 370 18.76 7.09 2.67
N ALA A 371 18.26 8.15 2.03
CA ALA A 371 18.99 8.76 0.93
C ALA A 371 20.31 9.37 1.44
N PRO A 372 21.42 9.18 0.72
CA PRO A 372 22.69 9.80 1.08
C PRO A 372 22.58 11.33 1.02
N GLY A 373 23.19 12.01 2.00
CA GLY A 373 23.06 13.45 2.22
C GLY A 373 22.49 13.74 3.60
N ARG A 374 21.83 14.89 3.76
CA ARG A 374 21.39 15.40 5.06
C ARG A 374 20.50 14.43 5.85
N SER A 375 19.68 13.63 5.16
CA SER A 375 18.86 12.58 5.80
C SER A 375 19.73 11.52 6.48
N ALA A 376 20.74 10.97 5.79
CA ALA A 376 21.68 10.00 6.34
C ALA A 376 22.70 10.63 7.33
N ASP A 377 22.96 11.93 7.24
CA ASP A 377 23.85 12.64 8.17
C ASP A 377 23.19 12.88 9.53
N LEU A 378 21.88 13.15 9.54
CA LEU A 378 21.12 13.45 10.75
C LEU A 378 20.50 12.21 11.39
N TYR A 379 20.00 11.27 10.59
CA TYR A 379 19.24 10.12 11.08
C TYR A 379 19.97 8.80 10.87
N GLU A 380 19.63 7.83 11.72
CA GLU A 380 20.06 6.45 11.59
C GLU A 380 18.85 5.56 11.30
N LEU A 381 18.98 4.75 10.25
CA LEU A 381 18.02 3.71 9.89
C LEU A 381 18.83 2.55 9.29
N PRO A 382 18.90 1.38 9.96
CA PRO A 382 19.51 0.20 9.37
C PRO A 382 18.76 -0.20 8.10
N SER A 383 19.48 -0.73 7.11
CA SER A 383 18.87 -1.17 5.86
C SER A 383 17.81 -2.23 6.14
N LYS A 384 16.57 -1.96 5.71
CA LYS A 384 15.42 -2.85 5.94
C LYS A 384 15.12 -3.67 4.69
N LEU A 385 15.08 -4.99 4.86
CA LEU A 385 14.66 -5.95 3.83
C LEU A 385 13.12 -6.02 3.77
N ILE A 386 12.55 -5.79 2.60
CA ILE A 386 11.11 -5.75 2.38
C ILE A 386 10.75 -6.74 1.26
N ALA A 387 10.00 -7.78 1.61
CA ALA A 387 9.36 -8.66 0.63
C ALA A 387 7.96 -8.14 0.27
N ILE A 388 7.68 -8.07 -1.03
CA ILE A 388 6.36 -7.79 -1.61
C ILE A 388 5.88 -9.08 -2.26
N ASP A 389 4.98 -9.77 -1.58
CA ASP A 389 4.44 -11.10 -1.92
C ASP A 389 2.91 -11.11 -2.09
N SER A 390 2.26 -9.95 -1.91
CA SER A 390 0.80 -9.82 -1.94
C SER A 390 0.35 -8.63 -2.79
N LEU A 391 -0.73 -8.83 -3.56
CA LEU A 391 -1.42 -7.75 -4.27
C LEU A 391 -2.12 -6.76 -3.33
N ARG A 392 -2.21 -7.05 -2.03
CA ARG A 392 -2.73 -6.12 -1.02
C ARG A 392 -1.71 -5.04 -0.64
N GLY A 393 -0.53 -5.03 -1.26
CA GLY A 393 0.55 -4.12 -0.91
C GLY A 393 1.10 -4.41 0.49
N LYS A 394 1.89 -3.47 1.00
CA LYS A 394 2.47 -3.54 2.35
C LYS A 394 2.53 -2.15 2.94
N LEU A 395 1.97 -1.99 4.13
CA LEU A 395 2.07 -0.77 4.93
C LEU A 395 3.19 -0.94 5.94
N LEU A 396 4.12 0.02 6.00
CA LEU A 396 5.25 -0.01 6.94
C LEU A 396 5.17 1.13 7.96
N HIS A 397 5.41 0.80 9.22
CA HIS A 397 5.69 1.77 10.26
C HIS A 397 7.20 1.83 10.50
N ILE A 398 7.80 3.00 10.32
CA ILE A 398 9.24 3.21 10.42
C ILE A 398 9.49 4.25 11.50
N GLU A 399 10.18 3.82 12.54
CA GLU A 399 10.78 4.73 13.51
C GLU A 399 12.22 5.04 13.10
N VAL A 400 12.60 6.32 13.19
CA VAL A 400 13.98 6.79 12.99
C VAL A 400 14.45 7.55 14.22
N GLN A 401 15.76 7.51 14.46
CA GLN A 401 16.40 8.25 15.53
C GLN A 401 17.49 9.16 14.97
N LYS A 402 17.63 10.36 15.53
CA LYS A 402 18.75 11.23 15.21
C LYS A 402 20.06 10.64 15.76
N LYS A 403 21.15 10.83 15.01
CA LYS A 403 22.49 10.42 15.43
C LYS A 403 22.95 11.23 16.64
N LYS A 404 23.80 10.62 17.49
CA LYS A 404 24.38 11.27 18.67
C LYS A 404 25.08 12.57 18.29
N GLY A 405 24.74 13.67 18.97
CA GLY A 405 25.28 15.01 18.71
C GLY A 405 24.55 15.82 17.62
N LYS A 406 23.54 15.24 16.95
CA LYS A 406 22.71 15.90 15.93
C LYS A 406 21.27 16.17 16.38
N GLU A 407 20.95 15.95 17.65
CA GLU A 407 19.59 15.95 18.21
C GLU A 407 18.86 17.29 18.08
N HIS A 408 19.62 18.39 18.08
CA HIS A 408 19.13 19.76 17.97
C HIS A 408 19.17 20.32 16.54
N GLU A 409 19.68 19.57 15.56
CA GLU A 409 19.73 20.02 14.17
C GLU A 409 18.41 19.68 13.47
N ASP A 410 17.80 20.67 12.81
CA ASP A 410 16.60 20.45 12.02
C ASP A 410 16.94 19.89 10.64
N LEU A 411 16.07 19.03 10.12
CA LEU A 411 16.25 18.47 8.79
C LEU A 411 16.10 19.54 7.71
N LEU A 412 15.11 20.41 7.85
CA LEU A 412 14.85 21.54 6.96
C LEU A 412 15.36 22.83 7.61
N ASN A 413 16.51 23.33 7.17
CA ASN A 413 17.02 24.63 7.62
C ASN A 413 16.31 25.75 6.83
N ALA A 414 15.69 26.69 7.54
CA ALA A 414 15.16 27.92 6.93
C ALA A 414 16.24 29.01 6.73
N ASP A 415 17.37 28.91 7.43
CA ASP A 415 18.38 29.98 7.53
C ASP A 415 19.59 29.83 6.59
N ASP A 416 19.68 28.76 5.80
CA ASP A 416 20.79 28.53 4.85
C ASP A 416 20.61 29.26 3.51
N ASP A 417 19.61 30.15 3.43
CA ASP A 417 19.29 30.97 2.24
C ASP A 417 20.39 31.99 1.87
N ASN A 418 21.44 32.15 2.69
CA ASN A 418 22.51 33.13 2.46
C ASN A 418 23.93 32.53 2.27
N HIS A 419 24.11 31.21 2.34
CA HIS A 419 25.44 30.58 2.25
C HIS A 419 25.55 29.43 1.22
N VAL A 420 24.86 29.55 0.07
CA VAL A 420 25.26 28.79 -1.13
C VAL A 420 26.46 29.47 -1.78
N GLN A 421 27.59 29.47 -1.08
CA GLN A 421 28.88 29.80 -1.67
C GLN A 421 29.46 28.48 -2.21
N GLU A 422 29.53 28.41 -3.54
CA GLU A 422 30.09 27.31 -4.31
C GLU A 422 31.38 26.75 -3.68
N LYS A 423 31.29 25.62 -2.99
CA LYS A 423 32.39 24.65 -2.95
C LYS A 423 32.26 23.75 -4.16
N THR A 424 32.68 24.29 -5.30
CA THR A 424 32.92 23.59 -6.55
C THR A 424 34.14 22.67 -6.41
N ASP A 425 34.01 21.60 -5.63
CA ASP A 425 35.03 20.53 -5.57
C ASP A 425 34.42 19.14 -5.33
N ASN A 426 33.28 18.86 -5.99
CA ASN A 426 32.72 17.51 -6.05
C ASN A 426 32.28 17.13 -7.47
N LYS A 427 33.23 17.13 -8.41
CA LYS A 427 33.04 16.65 -9.80
C LYS A 427 32.83 15.13 -9.93
N GLY A 428 32.88 14.36 -8.84
CA GLY A 428 32.74 12.89 -8.87
C GLY A 428 31.32 12.35 -8.64
N TRP A 429 30.42 13.10 -7.99
CA TRP A 429 29.10 12.58 -7.58
C TRP A 429 28.00 12.86 -8.61
N ASN A 430 27.99 14.07 -9.19
CA ASN A 430 26.98 14.45 -10.20
C ASN A 430 27.01 13.50 -11.40
N THR A 431 28.17 12.99 -11.78
CA THR A 431 28.31 12.03 -12.88
C THR A 431 27.67 10.67 -12.60
N ASN A 432 27.59 10.22 -11.34
CA ASN A 432 27.04 8.90 -11.00
C ASN A 432 25.51 8.93 -10.87
N LEU A 433 24.92 10.03 -10.39
CA LEU A 433 23.46 10.23 -10.39
C LEU A 433 22.92 10.55 -11.80
N LEU A 434 23.60 11.39 -12.59
CA LEU A 434 23.21 11.69 -13.98
C LEU A 434 23.37 10.49 -14.93
N LYS A 435 24.41 9.64 -14.76
CA LYS A 435 24.55 8.40 -15.54
C LYS A 435 23.40 7.42 -15.29
N TRP A 436 22.79 7.43 -14.12
CA TRP A 436 21.75 6.47 -13.76
C TRP A 436 20.36 6.84 -14.29
N ALA A 437 20.04 8.13 -14.45
CA ALA A 437 18.81 8.57 -15.15
C ALA A 437 18.73 8.02 -16.59
N SER A 438 19.87 7.82 -17.26
CA SER A 438 19.92 7.18 -18.58
C SER A 438 19.62 5.67 -18.55
N SER A 439 19.72 5.02 -17.38
CA SER A 439 19.63 3.56 -17.24
C SER A 439 18.23 3.05 -16.88
N PHE A 440 17.24 3.93 -16.72
CA PHE A 440 15.82 3.58 -16.65
C PHE A 440 15.12 3.50 -17.99
N ILE A 441 15.80 3.95 -19.06
CA ILE A 441 15.33 3.82 -20.44
C ILE A 441 15.93 2.55 -21.04
N SER A 442 15.52 1.36 -20.59
CA SER A 442 15.88 0.11 -21.30
C SER A 442 15.01 -1.07 -20.87
N GLY A 443 13.71 -0.96 -21.13
CA GLY A 443 12.75 -2.07 -21.10
C GLY A 443 12.32 -2.54 -22.49
N ASP A 444 13.18 -2.46 -23.51
CA ASP A 444 12.97 -3.16 -24.79
C ASP A 444 14.32 -3.35 -25.52
N ALA A 445 14.78 -4.59 -25.63
CA ALA A 445 16.07 -4.94 -26.24
C ALA A 445 16.08 -4.77 -27.77
N SER A 446 14.93 -4.46 -28.40
CA SER A 446 14.79 -4.32 -29.85
C SER A 446 15.14 -2.92 -30.40
N LEU A 447 15.16 -1.88 -29.56
CA LEU A 447 15.36 -0.47 -29.98
C LEU A 447 16.83 0.00 -29.96
N LYS A 448 17.74 -0.72 -29.29
CA LYS A 448 19.16 -0.31 -29.17
C LYS A 448 19.93 -0.29 -30.49
N LYS A 449 19.53 -1.09 -31.49
CA LYS A 449 20.24 -1.16 -32.79
C LYS A 449 19.94 0.01 -33.75
N LYS A 450 18.99 0.91 -33.44
CA LYS A 450 18.68 2.09 -34.27
C LYS A 450 19.20 3.42 -33.68
N ALA A 451 19.69 3.44 -32.45
CA ALA A 451 20.11 4.66 -31.76
C ALA A 451 21.51 5.17 -32.18
N GLU A 452 22.35 4.34 -32.80
CA GLU A 452 23.73 4.71 -33.20
C GLU A 452 23.82 5.65 -34.41
N LYS A 453 22.70 5.97 -35.09
CA LYS A 453 22.71 6.80 -36.30
C LYS A 453 22.36 8.27 -36.12
N ASN A 454 21.97 8.74 -34.92
CA ASN A 454 21.40 10.08 -34.70
C ASN A 454 22.01 10.85 -33.50
N THR A 455 23.24 10.53 -33.09
CA THR A 455 23.96 11.29 -32.05
C THR A 455 24.23 12.75 -32.43
N ASP A 456 24.14 13.11 -33.71
CA ASP A 456 24.43 14.46 -34.22
C ASP A 456 23.47 15.57 -33.73
N LEU A 457 22.24 15.24 -33.31
CA LEU A 457 21.26 16.23 -32.81
C LEU A 457 21.33 16.45 -31.29
N LYS A 458 21.79 15.47 -30.51
CA LYS A 458 21.98 15.62 -29.05
C LYS A 458 23.24 16.43 -28.73
N ASP A 459 24.28 16.35 -29.57
CA ASP A 459 25.52 17.12 -29.42
C ASP A 459 25.39 18.59 -29.88
N ALA A 460 24.26 18.98 -30.49
CA ALA A 460 24.04 20.35 -30.97
C ALA A 460 23.58 21.32 -29.86
N ARG A 461 22.98 20.82 -28.77
CA ARG A 461 22.38 21.64 -27.71
C ARG A 461 23.34 21.77 -26.53
N GLN A 462 23.68 23.00 -26.14
CA GLN A 462 24.67 23.28 -25.10
C GLN A 462 24.05 23.97 -23.88
N GLY A 463 24.59 23.69 -22.69
CA GLY A 463 24.16 24.31 -21.43
C GLY A 463 23.43 23.37 -20.47
N GLU A 464 22.96 23.91 -19.36
CA GLU A 464 22.20 23.14 -18.35
C GLU A 464 20.81 22.76 -18.88
N THR A 465 20.39 21.52 -18.61
CA THR A 465 19.09 21.01 -19.03
C THR A 465 17.93 21.77 -18.40
N ILE A 466 17.02 22.29 -19.23
CA ILE A 466 15.77 22.92 -18.79
C ILE A 466 14.73 21.83 -18.53
N ASN A 467 14.14 21.83 -17.34
CA ASN A 467 13.11 20.87 -16.95
C ASN A 467 11.73 21.51 -17.06
N ILE A 468 10.86 20.96 -17.90
CA ILE A 468 9.50 21.45 -18.13
C ILE A 468 8.51 20.34 -17.81
N PHE A 469 7.50 20.61 -16.99
CA PHE A 469 6.42 19.66 -16.73
C PHE A 469 5.10 20.14 -17.31
N SER A 470 4.30 19.20 -17.79
CA SER A 470 2.97 19.48 -18.33
C SER A 470 2.01 18.31 -18.12
N VAL A 471 0.73 18.57 -18.31
CA VAL A 471 -0.33 17.57 -18.22
C VAL A 471 -1.37 17.85 -19.30
N ALA A 472 -1.80 16.79 -19.98
CA ALA A 472 -2.90 16.80 -20.93
C ALA A 472 -3.89 15.70 -20.57
N SER A 473 -5.18 15.94 -20.85
CA SER A 473 -6.25 14.95 -20.69
C SER A 473 -7.18 15.11 -21.90
N GLY A 474 -7.28 14.04 -22.67
CA GLY A 474 -7.99 13.99 -23.94
C GLY A 474 -7.15 14.36 -25.17
N HIS A 475 -7.56 13.84 -26.33
CA HIS A 475 -6.76 13.88 -27.57
C HIS A 475 -6.49 15.30 -28.08
N LEU A 476 -7.42 16.24 -27.86
CA LEU A 476 -7.24 17.64 -28.27
C LEU A 476 -6.10 18.31 -27.50
N TYR A 477 -6.06 18.14 -26.18
CA TYR A 477 -4.99 18.69 -25.35
C TYR A 477 -3.65 18.01 -25.61
N GLU A 478 -3.64 16.72 -25.92
CA GLU A 478 -2.42 16.02 -26.35
C GLU A 478 -1.89 16.55 -27.68
N ARG A 479 -2.77 16.92 -28.60
CA ARG A 479 -2.36 17.60 -29.84
C ARG A 479 -1.74 18.97 -29.55
N PHE A 480 -2.33 19.77 -28.67
CA PHE A 480 -1.74 21.03 -28.25
C PHE A 480 -0.42 20.84 -27.53
N LEU A 481 -0.30 19.80 -26.70
CA LEU A 481 0.93 19.47 -26.00
C LEU A 481 2.09 19.22 -26.97
N LYS A 482 1.84 18.53 -28.09
CA LYS A 482 2.84 18.36 -29.18
C LYS A 482 3.29 19.70 -29.75
N ILE A 483 2.36 20.63 -29.95
CA ILE A 483 2.66 21.98 -30.46
C ILE A 483 3.47 22.78 -29.43
N MET A 484 3.11 22.67 -28.14
CA MET A 484 3.84 23.31 -27.03
C MET A 484 5.30 22.84 -26.99
N ILE A 485 5.54 21.53 -27.03
CA ILE A 485 6.89 20.93 -27.08
C ILE A 485 7.70 21.52 -28.25
N LEU A 486 7.13 21.53 -29.45
CA LEU A 486 7.80 22.07 -30.64
C LEU A 486 8.06 23.57 -30.53
N SER A 487 7.16 24.33 -29.91
CA SER A 487 7.34 25.77 -29.73
C SER A 487 8.51 26.10 -28.81
N VAL A 488 8.69 25.32 -27.74
CA VAL A 488 9.84 25.44 -26.83
C VAL A 488 11.14 25.08 -27.56
N LEU A 489 11.19 23.92 -28.21
CA LEU A 489 12.42 23.40 -28.84
C LEU A 489 12.93 24.28 -29.99
N LYS A 490 12.04 25.03 -30.65
CA LYS A 490 12.39 26.02 -31.68
C LYS A 490 12.98 27.31 -31.13
N LYS A 491 12.85 27.57 -29.82
CA LYS A 491 13.21 28.84 -29.18
C LYS A 491 14.35 28.73 -28.18
N THR A 492 14.76 27.53 -27.82
CA THR A 492 15.89 27.28 -26.93
C THR A 492 16.95 26.45 -27.62
N GLU A 493 18.22 26.76 -27.37
CA GLU A 493 19.37 25.97 -27.81
C GLU A 493 19.87 25.03 -26.70
N ARG A 494 19.34 25.17 -25.47
CA ARG A 494 19.68 24.30 -24.34
C ARG A 494 19.03 22.92 -24.48
N PRO A 495 19.60 21.87 -23.87
CA PRO A 495 18.92 20.59 -23.71
C PRO A 495 17.63 20.76 -22.90
N VAL A 496 16.55 20.09 -23.30
CA VAL A 496 15.26 20.15 -22.61
C VAL A 496 14.83 18.77 -22.19
N LYS A 497 14.39 18.62 -20.93
CA LYS A 497 13.74 17.43 -20.41
C LYS A 497 12.28 17.72 -20.05
N PHE A 498 11.37 17.00 -20.68
CA PHE A 498 9.94 17.11 -20.43
C PHE A 498 9.43 16.05 -19.45
N TRP A 499 8.59 16.47 -18.51
CA TRP A 499 8.01 15.62 -17.49
C TRP A 499 6.49 15.60 -17.65
N PHE A 500 5.89 14.42 -17.76
CA PHE A 500 4.44 14.30 -17.95
C PHE A 500 3.80 13.39 -16.92
N ILE A 501 2.59 13.77 -16.49
CA ILE A 501 1.80 12.93 -15.58
C ILE A 501 1.19 11.76 -16.36
N LYS A 502 1.77 10.58 -16.15
CA LYS A 502 1.51 9.36 -16.92
C LYS A 502 0.03 8.96 -16.99
N ASN A 503 -0.68 9.11 -15.87
CA ASN A 503 -2.06 8.62 -15.70
C ASN A 503 -3.10 9.32 -16.58
N TYR A 504 -2.79 10.51 -17.10
CA TYR A 504 -3.73 11.33 -17.88
C TYR A 504 -3.47 11.29 -19.39
N LEU A 505 -2.34 10.72 -19.80
CA LEU A 505 -1.97 10.56 -21.20
C LEU A 505 -2.59 9.30 -21.80
N SER A 506 -3.07 9.42 -23.03
CA SER A 506 -3.55 8.31 -23.86
C SER A 506 -2.40 7.37 -24.23
N PRO A 507 -2.69 6.08 -24.44
CA PRO A 507 -1.71 5.14 -24.99
C PRO A 507 -1.10 5.63 -26.31
N GLN A 508 -1.91 6.23 -27.19
CA GLN A 508 -1.44 6.77 -28.47
C GLN A 508 -0.38 7.87 -28.31
N PHE A 509 -0.54 8.74 -27.31
CA PHE A 509 0.47 9.75 -27.03
C PHE A 509 1.75 9.13 -26.46
N LYS A 510 1.63 8.14 -25.57
CA LYS A 510 2.76 7.39 -25.00
C LYS A 510 3.56 6.65 -26.08
N ASP A 511 2.91 6.16 -27.12
CA ASP A 511 3.56 5.50 -28.26
C ASP A 511 4.26 6.49 -29.20
N VAL A 512 3.75 7.72 -29.33
CA VAL A 512 4.28 8.74 -30.25
C VAL A 512 5.44 9.54 -29.64
N ILE A 513 5.43 9.80 -28.34
CA ILE A 513 6.44 10.64 -27.69
C ILE A 513 7.89 10.14 -27.82
N PRO A 514 8.22 8.82 -27.81
CA PRO A 514 9.59 8.36 -28.00
C PRO A 514 10.10 8.71 -29.40
N HIS A 515 9.25 8.62 -30.43
CA HIS A 515 9.60 9.02 -31.79
C HIS A 515 9.84 10.52 -31.89
N MET A 516 8.99 11.33 -31.25
CA MET A 516 9.20 12.78 -31.17
C MET A 516 10.49 13.14 -30.44
N ALA A 517 10.82 12.46 -29.34
CA ALA A 517 12.05 12.68 -28.58
C ALA A 517 13.30 12.41 -29.43
N LEU A 518 13.27 11.35 -30.24
CA LEU A 518 14.34 11.01 -31.18
C LEU A 518 14.46 11.99 -32.34
N GLU A 519 13.34 12.45 -32.90
CA GLU A 519 13.31 13.37 -34.04
C GLU A 519 13.72 14.79 -33.67
N TYR A 520 13.22 15.30 -32.54
CA TYR A 520 13.43 16.70 -32.11
C TYR A 520 14.54 16.86 -31.06
N GLY A 521 15.15 15.76 -30.60
CA GLY A 521 16.32 15.77 -29.74
C GLY A 521 16.05 16.29 -28.32
N PHE A 522 15.05 15.74 -27.64
CA PHE A 522 14.74 16.07 -26.23
C PHE A 522 14.66 14.81 -25.36
N GLU A 523 14.74 14.99 -24.05
CA GLU A 523 14.54 13.90 -23.08
C GLU A 523 13.15 13.99 -22.46
N TYR A 524 12.58 12.86 -22.06
CA TYR A 524 11.31 12.88 -21.35
C TYR A 524 11.24 11.82 -20.28
N GLU A 525 10.35 12.04 -19.31
CA GLU A 525 10.04 11.07 -18.28
C GLU A 525 8.57 11.13 -17.88
N LEU A 526 7.97 9.95 -17.68
CA LEU A 526 6.58 9.79 -17.28
C LEU A 526 6.52 9.58 -15.77
N ILE A 527 6.00 10.57 -15.06
CA ILE A 527 5.89 10.56 -13.61
C ILE A 527 4.46 10.29 -13.17
N THR A 528 4.31 9.71 -11.99
CA THR A 528 3.00 9.50 -11.38
C THR A 528 3.15 9.25 -9.89
N TYR A 529 2.16 9.72 -9.13
CA TYR A 529 2.07 9.62 -7.69
C TYR A 529 0.61 9.32 -7.35
N LYS A 530 0.33 8.31 -6.51
CA LYS A 530 -1.07 7.99 -6.17
C LYS A 530 -1.59 8.95 -5.11
N TRP A 531 -2.85 9.35 -5.25
CA TRP A 531 -3.51 10.21 -4.27
C TRP A 531 -3.54 9.50 -2.89
N PRO A 532 -2.93 10.07 -1.83
CA PRO A 532 -2.90 9.45 -0.50
C PRO A 532 -4.30 9.29 0.09
N THR A 533 -4.55 8.20 0.82
CA THR A 533 -5.89 7.89 1.36
C THR A 533 -6.37 8.84 2.45
N TRP A 534 -5.45 9.38 3.24
CA TRP A 534 -5.77 10.38 4.26
C TRP A 534 -6.13 11.74 3.64
N LEU A 535 -5.75 12.00 2.39
CA LEU A 535 -6.02 13.27 1.72
C LEU A 535 -7.39 13.23 1.05
N HIS A 536 -8.25 14.21 1.35
CA HIS A 536 -9.61 14.25 0.83
C HIS A 536 -9.64 14.30 -0.71
N LYS A 537 -10.12 13.20 -1.32
CA LYS A 537 -10.12 13.01 -2.78
C LYS A 537 -11.22 13.81 -3.47
N GLN A 538 -10.89 14.40 -4.61
CA GLN A 538 -11.87 15.06 -5.47
C GLN A 538 -12.62 14.03 -6.33
N LYS A 539 -13.91 14.27 -6.59
CA LYS A 539 -14.74 13.37 -7.42
C LYS A 539 -14.57 13.64 -8.92
N GLU A 540 -14.44 14.91 -9.31
CA GLU A 540 -14.31 15.34 -10.70
C GLU A 540 -12.86 15.21 -11.19
N LYS A 541 -12.64 14.53 -12.32
CA LYS A 541 -11.31 14.31 -12.89
C LYS A 541 -10.53 15.60 -13.14
N GLN A 542 -11.19 16.66 -13.62
CA GLN A 542 -10.56 17.98 -13.84
C GLN A 542 -9.99 18.58 -12.54
N ARG A 543 -10.74 18.48 -11.43
CA ARG A 543 -10.25 18.96 -10.11
C ARG A 543 -9.07 18.14 -9.60
N ILE A 544 -9.09 16.83 -9.86
CA ILE A 544 -7.94 15.97 -9.56
C ILE A 544 -6.72 16.46 -10.34
N ILE A 545 -6.83 16.66 -11.66
CA ILE A 545 -5.73 17.17 -12.51
C ILE A 545 -5.19 18.51 -11.97
N TRP A 546 -6.06 19.46 -11.63
CA TRP A 546 -5.65 20.75 -11.07
C TRP A 546 -4.91 20.61 -9.74
N ALA A 547 -5.33 19.67 -8.89
CA ALA A 547 -4.65 19.39 -7.64
C ALA A 547 -3.26 18.78 -7.88
N TYR A 548 -3.10 17.90 -8.88
CA TYR A 548 -1.79 17.36 -9.25
C TYR A 548 -0.80 18.43 -9.74
N LYS A 549 -1.28 19.52 -10.34
CA LYS A 549 -0.43 20.65 -10.75
C LYS A 549 0.20 21.40 -9.56
N ILE A 550 -0.23 21.17 -8.32
CA ILE A 550 0.22 21.94 -7.14
C ILE A 550 0.52 21.13 -5.88
N LEU A 551 -0.28 20.11 -5.54
CA LEU A 551 -0.19 19.45 -4.22
C LEU A 551 1.02 18.50 -4.08
N PHE A 552 1.55 17.99 -5.17
CA PHE A 552 2.53 16.88 -5.16
C PHE A 552 3.87 17.25 -5.81
N LEU A 553 4.16 18.55 -6.00
CA LEU A 553 5.36 19.02 -6.72
C LEU A 553 6.67 18.61 -6.02
N ASP A 554 6.63 18.35 -4.72
CA ASP A 554 7.75 17.86 -3.92
C ASP A 554 7.99 16.35 -4.13
N VAL A 555 6.91 15.55 -4.17
CA VAL A 555 6.98 14.08 -4.15
C VAL A 555 6.86 13.41 -5.53
N ILE A 556 6.29 14.08 -6.54
CA ILE A 556 6.05 13.46 -7.85
C ILE A 556 7.31 13.35 -8.71
N PHE A 557 8.30 14.19 -8.45
CA PHE A 557 9.59 14.21 -9.14
C PHE A 557 10.67 13.51 -8.30
N PRO A 558 11.71 12.94 -8.92
CA PRO A 558 12.84 12.37 -8.18
C PRO A 558 13.56 13.44 -7.36
N LEU A 559 14.32 13.03 -6.34
CA LEU A 559 15.08 13.93 -5.46
C LEU A 559 16.18 14.69 -6.20
N SER A 560 16.64 14.16 -7.33
CA SER A 560 17.69 14.78 -8.16
C SER A 560 17.23 16.04 -8.90
N LEU A 561 15.92 16.25 -9.07
CA LEU A 561 15.38 17.40 -9.80
C LEU A 561 15.33 18.64 -8.91
N ARG A 562 16.06 19.70 -9.29
CA ARG A 562 16.15 20.94 -8.50
C ARG A 562 15.11 21.99 -8.84
N LYS A 563 14.82 22.19 -10.12
CA LYS A 563 13.91 23.23 -10.61
C LYS A 563 13.11 22.68 -11.77
N VAL A 564 11.84 23.06 -11.86
CA VAL A 564 10.94 22.65 -12.94
C VAL A 564 9.99 23.79 -13.30
N ILE A 565 9.66 23.90 -14.58
CA ILE A 565 8.71 24.90 -15.08
C ILE A 565 7.42 24.19 -15.52
N PHE A 566 6.28 24.58 -14.95
CA PHE A 566 4.99 24.21 -15.49
C PHE A 566 4.70 25.01 -16.74
N VAL A 567 4.25 24.32 -17.80
CA VAL A 567 3.66 24.96 -18.99
C VAL A 567 2.38 24.22 -19.35
N ASP A 568 1.25 24.93 -19.39
CA ASP A 568 -0.03 24.31 -19.78
C ASP A 568 0.00 23.85 -21.25
N ALA A 569 -0.73 22.77 -21.55
CA ALA A 569 -0.62 22.09 -22.85
C ALA A 569 -1.05 22.95 -24.04
N ASP A 570 -1.88 23.98 -23.82
CA ASP A 570 -2.41 24.89 -24.84
C ASP A 570 -1.53 26.12 -25.11
N GLN A 571 -0.39 26.24 -24.44
CA GLN A 571 0.51 27.38 -24.58
C GLN A 571 1.43 27.27 -25.79
N ILE A 572 1.76 28.43 -26.39
CA ILE A 572 2.78 28.55 -27.45
C ILE A 572 3.90 29.44 -26.93
N VAL A 573 5.09 28.87 -26.82
CA VAL A 573 6.28 29.58 -26.35
C VAL A 573 6.99 30.26 -27.51
N ARG A 574 7.31 31.55 -27.35
CA ARG A 574 8.00 32.36 -28.38
C ARG A 574 9.35 32.92 -27.92
N THR A 575 9.68 32.76 -26.65
CA THR A 575 10.91 33.20 -25.99
C THR A 575 11.74 32.00 -25.56
N ASP A 576 13.03 32.20 -25.25
CA ASP A 576 13.86 31.12 -24.70
C ASP A 576 13.41 30.81 -23.26
N MET A 577 13.08 29.54 -22.99
CA MET A 577 12.71 29.09 -21.65
C MET A 577 13.90 29.11 -20.68
N GLY A 578 15.13 29.20 -21.19
CA GLY A 578 16.34 29.38 -20.39
C GLY A 578 16.26 30.63 -19.50
N GLU A 579 15.73 31.73 -20.02
CA GLU A 579 15.56 32.99 -19.25
C GLU A 579 14.68 32.79 -18.01
N LEU A 580 13.60 32.02 -18.16
CA LEU A 580 12.69 31.72 -17.05
C LEU A 580 13.30 30.70 -16.07
N TYR A 581 14.10 29.76 -16.58
CA TYR A 581 14.79 28.78 -15.76
C TYR A 581 15.89 29.42 -14.90
N ASP A 582 16.58 30.42 -15.43
CA ASP A 582 17.66 31.12 -14.74
C ASP A 582 17.17 32.29 -13.87
N MET A 583 15.86 32.61 -13.94
CA MET A 583 15.25 33.68 -13.14
C MET A 583 15.49 33.49 -11.64
N ASP A 584 16.01 34.53 -10.99
CA ASP A 584 16.15 34.60 -9.54
C ASP A 584 14.77 34.75 -8.87
N LEU A 585 14.41 33.75 -8.07
CA LEU A 585 13.15 33.70 -7.34
C LEU A 585 13.22 34.39 -5.97
N LYS A 586 14.37 34.97 -5.58
CA LYS A 586 14.58 35.71 -4.33
C LYS A 586 14.20 34.88 -3.09
N GLY A 587 14.69 33.64 -3.04
CA GLY A 587 14.41 32.69 -1.95
C GLY A 587 12.97 32.13 -1.94
N ARG A 588 12.17 32.35 -2.99
CA ARG A 588 10.79 31.83 -3.05
C ARG A 588 10.73 30.49 -3.79
N PRO A 589 9.95 29.52 -3.31
CA PRO A 589 9.80 28.21 -3.95
C PRO A 589 8.98 28.24 -5.23
N LEU A 590 8.09 29.22 -5.39
CA LEU A 590 7.19 29.32 -6.52
C LEU A 590 7.14 30.74 -7.07
N ALA A 591 7.15 30.83 -8.40
CA ALA A 591 6.96 32.04 -9.17
C ALA A 591 5.80 31.87 -10.16
N TYR A 592 4.86 32.82 -10.15
CA TYR A 592 3.69 32.83 -11.01
C TYR A 592 3.58 34.15 -11.77
N THR A 593 2.97 34.09 -12.95
CA THR A 593 2.61 35.29 -13.72
C THR A 593 1.30 35.91 -13.18
N PRO A 594 1.23 37.23 -12.97
CA PRO A 594 -0.01 37.91 -12.58
C PRO A 594 -1.00 37.99 -13.75
N PHE A 595 -2.28 38.19 -13.44
CA PHE A 595 -3.31 38.44 -14.46
C PHE A 595 -3.11 39.82 -15.11
N CYS A 596 -3.29 39.91 -16.42
CA CYS A 596 -3.18 41.16 -17.19
C CYS A 596 -4.26 42.20 -16.82
N ASP A 597 -3.86 43.46 -16.64
CA ASP A 597 -4.75 44.59 -16.30
C ASP A 597 -4.91 45.64 -17.42
N ASN A 598 -4.28 45.39 -18.57
CA ASN A 598 -4.09 46.32 -19.67
C ASN A 598 -5.40 46.71 -20.39
N ASN A 599 -6.35 45.77 -20.54
CA ASN A 599 -7.60 46.02 -21.28
C ASN A 599 -8.72 46.51 -20.34
N LYS A 600 -9.10 47.80 -20.44
CA LYS A 600 -10.13 48.41 -19.59
C LYS A 600 -11.55 47.90 -19.85
N GLU A 601 -11.87 47.45 -21.07
CA GLU A 601 -13.19 46.92 -21.41
C GLU A 601 -13.53 45.63 -20.62
N MET A 602 -12.50 44.93 -20.14
CA MET A 602 -12.64 43.70 -19.37
C MET A 602 -12.73 43.92 -17.86
N ASP A 603 -12.70 45.17 -17.36
CA ASP A 603 -12.69 45.44 -15.92
C ASP A 603 -13.91 44.85 -15.18
N GLY A 604 -15.07 44.79 -15.83
CA GLY A 604 -16.28 44.19 -15.25
C GLY A 604 -16.16 42.68 -14.95
N TYR A 605 -15.29 41.95 -15.66
CA TYR A 605 -15.04 40.52 -15.44
C TYR A 605 -13.94 40.23 -14.41
N ARG A 606 -13.24 41.26 -13.92
CA ARG A 606 -12.12 41.13 -12.98
C ARG A 606 -12.63 40.97 -11.56
N PHE A 607 -13.23 39.83 -11.27
CA PHE A 607 -13.81 39.52 -9.97
C PHE A 607 -12.80 39.63 -8.82
N TRP A 608 -11.50 39.46 -9.08
CA TRP A 608 -10.45 39.58 -8.05
C TRP A 608 -10.18 41.01 -7.59
N LYS A 609 -10.68 42.03 -8.32
CA LYS A 609 -10.57 43.44 -7.93
C LYS A 609 -11.72 43.91 -7.02
N GLN A 610 -12.67 43.03 -6.69
CA GLN A 610 -13.84 43.36 -5.88
C GLN A 610 -14.17 42.28 -4.82
N GLY A 611 -14.97 42.66 -3.83
CA GLY A 611 -15.47 41.78 -2.78
C GLY A 611 -14.36 41.01 -2.05
N PHE A 612 -14.64 39.74 -1.77
CA PHE A 612 -13.78 38.85 -0.98
C PHE A 612 -12.31 38.83 -1.46
N TRP A 613 -12.06 38.69 -2.76
CA TRP A 613 -10.71 38.55 -3.28
C TRP A 613 -9.88 39.82 -3.12
N LYS A 614 -10.48 41.00 -3.30
CA LYS A 614 -9.80 42.28 -3.07
C LYS A 614 -9.34 42.40 -1.62
N ASP A 615 -10.25 42.10 -0.69
CA ASP A 615 -10.02 42.22 0.75
C ASP A 615 -9.03 41.17 1.26
N HIS A 616 -9.10 39.95 0.69
CA HIS A 616 -8.18 38.86 1.03
C HIS A 616 -6.77 39.11 0.48
N LEU A 617 -6.64 39.57 -0.76
CA LEU A 617 -5.34 39.77 -1.42
C LEU A 617 -4.57 40.98 -0.84
N ARG A 618 -5.24 41.98 -0.26
CA ARG A 618 -4.62 43.14 0.40
C ARG A 618 -3.51 43.80 -0.44
N GLY A 619 -3.80 44.01 -1.72
CA GLY A 619 -2.86 44.61 -2.68
C GLY A 619 -1.89 43.63 -3.35
N ARG A 620 -1.89 42.34 -2.97
CA ARG A 620 -1.17 41.29 -3.73
C ARG A 620 -1.87 41.02 -5.06
N PRO A 621 -1.12 40.69 -6.13
CA PRO A 621 -1.72 40.40 -7.42
C PRO A 621 -2.45 39.05 -7.43
N TYR A 622 -3.47 38.95 -8.28
CA TYR A 622 -4.12 37.69 -8.62
C TYR A 622 -3.29 37.00 -9.71
N HIS A 623 -2.83 35.78 -9.44
CA HIS A 623 -1.92 35.06 -10.33
C HIS A 623 -2.66 34.01 -11.18
N ILE A 624 -2.16 33.79 -12.38
CA ILE A 624 -2.61 32.73 -13.29
C ILE A 624 -1.70 31.51 -13.22
N ARG A 625 -2.25 30.33 -13.44
CA ARG A 625 -1.54 29.03 -13.32
C ARG A 625 -1.28 28.39 -14.69
N LEU A 626 -0.89 29.19 -15.68
CA LEU A 626 -0.58 28.71 -17.04
C LEU A 626 0.92 28.44 -17.23
N VAL A 627 1.76 29.30 -16.64
CA VAL A 627 3.21 29.14 -16.59
C VAL A 627 3.66 29.39 -15.14
N THR A 628 4.44 28.47 -14.58
CA THR A 628 4.87 28.55 -13.18
C THR A 628 6.27 28.00 -13.04
N CYS A 629 7.17 28.75 -12.40
CA CYS A 629 8.51 28.26 -12.07
C CYS A 629 8.48 27.72 -10.63
N CYS A 630 8.98 26.50 -10.43
CA CYS A 630 9.02 25.82 -9.14
C CYS A 630 10.46 25.38 -8.83
N VAL A 631 10.95 25.77 -7.66
CA VAL A 631 12.20 25.25 -7.10
C VAL A 631 11.83 24.18 -6.06
N LYS A 632 12.36 22.98 -6.26
CA LYS A 632 12.24 21.89 -5.31
C LYS A 632 13.35 22.08 -4.28
N TYR A 633 12.99 22.65 -3.14
CA TYR A 633 13.86 22.71 -1.97
C TYR A 633 13.96 21.29 -1.37
N ALA A 634 15.19 20.85 -1.13
CA ALA A 634 15.52 19.59 -0.47
C ALA A 634 16.42 19.88 0.71
#